data_AF-A0A7J9I7N2-F1
#
_entry.id   AF-A0A7J9I7N2-F1
#
_cell.length_a   1.000
_cell.length_b   1.000
_cell.length_c   1.000
_cell.angle_alpha   90.00
_cell.angle_beta   90.00
_cell.angle_gamma   90.00
#
_symmetry.space_group_name_H-M   'P 1'
#
loop_
_entity.id
_entity.type
_entity.pdbx_description
1 polymer ?
#
loop_
_entity_poly.entity_id
_entity_poly.type
_entity_poly.pdbx_seq_one_letter_code
_entity_poly.pdbx_strand_id
1 'polypeptide(L)'
;MDFMKAFDQTVREIKREVNLKVLKVPEIEQKVLDATDNEPWGPHGAALAEIAQATKKFSDCQMVMNVLWSRLGETGKDWRYVYKALSVIEYLISNGSERAVDDIIGRTFRIASLMSFEYVEPSGKDMGINVRKKAETIVGLLHNKERIQEARNKAAANRDK
;
A
#
# COMPACT_ATOMS: atom_id res chain seq x y z
N MET A 1 20.10 10.05 18.04
CA MET A 1 19.23 9.21 17.18
C MET A 1 17.77 9.64 17.29
N ASP A 2 17.32 10.19 18.42
CA ASP A 2 15.92 10.64 18.63
C ASP A 2 15.58 12.00 17.99
N PHE A 3 16.56 12.89 17.82
CA PHE A 3 16.36 14.20 17.20
C PHE A 3 15.89 14.13 15.73
N MET A 4 16.47 13.22 14.93
CA MET A 4 16.06 13.05 13.53
C MET A 4 14.63 12.48 13.43
N LYS A 5 14.28 11.51 14.29
CA LYS A 5 12.91 10.97 14.35
C LYS A 5 11.88 12.03 14.72
N ALA A 6 12.19 12.87 15.70
CA ALA A 6 11.30 13.96 16.11
C ALA A 6 11.14 15.01 14.99
N PHE A 7 12.22 15.30 14.27
CA PHE A 7 12.20 16.23 13.13
C PHE A 7 11.39 15.67 11.95
N ASP A 8 11.62 14.43 11.55
CA ASP A 8 10.87 13.77 10.47
C ASP A 8 9.38 13.68 10.79
N GLN A 9 9.04 13.39 12.06
CA GLN A 9 7.66 13.39 12.54
C GLN A 9 7.03 14.79 12.44
N THR A 10 7.77 15.83 12.82
CA THR A 10 7.30 17.23 12.72
C THR A 10 7.07 17.64 11.26
N VAL A 11 7.99 17.29 10.36
CA VAL A 11 7.86 17.56 8.93
C VAL A 11 6.65 16.83 8.33
N ARG A 12 6.41 15.58 8.76
CA ARG A 12 5.23 14.82 8.36
C ARG A 12 3.93 15.49 8.81
N GLU A 13 3.87 15.95 10.06
CA GLU A 13 2.70 16.65 10.59
C GLU A 13 2.42 17.93 9.80
N ILE A 14 3.45 18.73 9.51
CA ILE A 14 3.33 19.93 8.68
C ILE A 14 2.84 19.57 7.27
N LYS A 15 3.43 18.57 6.62
CA LYS A 15 3.02 18.15 5.26
C LYS A 15 1.57 17.67 5.23
N ARG A 16 1.16 16.91 6.26
CA ARG A 16 -0.22 16.45 6.44
C ARG A 16 -1.17 17.62 6.65
N GLU A 17 -0.82 18.57 7.51
CA GLU A 17 -1.62 19.76 7.76
C GLU A 17 -1.80 20.61 6.49
N VAL A 18 -0.73 20.82 5.72
CA VAL A 18 -0.78 21.53 4.44
C VAL A 18 -1.71 20.81 3.47
N ASN A 19 -1.57 19.49 3.32
CA ASN A 19 -2.42 18.72 2.41
C ASN A 19 -3.91 18.80 2.79
N LEU A 20 -4.25 18.72 4.07
CA LEU A 20 -5.63 18.77 4.54
C LEU A 20 -6.22 20.20 4.52
N LYS A 21 -5.49 21.18 5.04
CA LYS A 21 -6.00 22.55 5.26
C LYS A 21 -5.86 23.44 4.03
N VAL A 22 -4.78 23.28 3.26
CA VAL A 22 -4.46 24.16 2.12
C VAL A 22 -4.89 23.52 0.81
N LEU A 23 -4.45 22.28 0.57
CA LEU A 23 -4.72 21.59 -0.69
C LEU A 23 -6.09 20.88 -0.71
N LYS A 24 -6.76 20.78 0.44
CA LYS A 24 -8.06 20.11 0.61
C LYS A 24 -8.05 18.65 0.11
N VAL A 25 -6.91 17.97 0.27
CA VAL A 25 -6.79 16.54 -0.05
C VAL A 25 -7.79 15.79 0.83
N PRO A 26 -8.67 14.95 0.25
CA PRO A 26 -9.59 14.11 1.01
C PRO A 26 -8.84 13.29 2.08
N GLU A 27 -9.44 13.17 3.28
CA GLU A 27 -8.78 12.52 4.42
C GLU A 27 -8.32 11.09 4.10
N ILE A 28 -9.13 10.34 3.35
CA ILE A 28 -8.76 8.98 2.95
C ILE A 28 -7.57 8.96 2.00
N GLU A 29 -7.49 9.90 1.06
CA GLU A 29 -6.35 10.01 0.15
C GLU A 29 -5.07 10.32 0.93
N GLN A 30 -5.14 11.26 1.88
CA GLN A 30 -4.01 11.54 2.79
C GLN A 30 -3.59 10.31 3.59
N LYS A 31 -4.55 9.51 4.05
CA LYS A 31 -4.28 8.29 4.82
C LYS A 31 -3.53 7.24 4.00
N VAL A 32 -3.87 7.07 2.72
CA VAL A 32 -3.14 6.17 1.83
C VAL A 32 -1.76 6.74 1.48
N LEU A 33 -1.64 8.06 1.31
CA LEU A 33 -0.34 8.72 1.10
C LEU A 33 0.60 8.52 2.28
N ASP A 34 0.10 8.63 3.51
CA ASP A 34 0.84 8.36 4.75
C ASP A 34 1.21 6.87 4.88
N ALA A 35 0.26 5.97 4.62
CA ALA A 35 0.49 4.52 4.68
C ALA A 35 1.53 4.04 3.66
N THR A 36 1.76 4.82 2.61
CA THR A 36 2.68 4.53 1.52
C THR A 36 3.85 5.52 1.44
N ASP A 37 4.18 6.25 2.51
CA ASP A 37 5.31 7.21 2.48
C ASP A 37 6.70 6.53 2.34
N ASN A 38 7.78 7.32 2.29
CA ASN A 38 9.15 6.81 2.13
C ASN A 38 9.83 6.45 3.47
N GLU A 39 9.08 6.35 4.55
CA GLU A 39 9.65 6.01 5.86
C GLU A 39 10.05 4.52 5.91
N PRO A 40 11.09 4.17 6.70
CA PRO A 40 11.64 2.82 6.72
C PRO A 40 10.72 1.78 7.40
N TRP A 41 9.63 2.21 8.04
CA TRP A 41 8.62 1.32 8.64
C TRP A 41 7.40 1.13 7.73
N GLY A 42 6.77 -0.03 7.83
CA GLY A 42 5.52 -0.34 7.10
C GLY A 42 4.28 0.32 7.70
N PRO A 43 3.14 0.31 6.98
CA PRO A 43 1.87 0.79 7.52
C PRO A 43 1.41 -0.05 8.71
N HIS A 44 0.90 0.62 9.75
CA HIS A 44 0.33 -0.06 10.92
C HIS A 44 -1.00 -0.74 10.60
N GLY A 45 -1.31 -1.82 11.32
CA GLY A 45 -2.54 -2.60 11.13
C GLY A 45 -3.83 -1.77 11.23
N ALA A 46 -3.88 -0.79 12.12
CA ALA A 46 -5.02 0.13 12.24
C ALA A 46 -5.24 0.96 10.97
N ALA A 47 -4.17 1.52 10.39
CA ALA A 47 -4.25 2.27 9.14
C ALA A 47 -4.69 1.38 7.97
N LEU A 48 -4.20 0.14 7.91
CA LEU A 48 -4.63 -0.84 6.91
C LEU A 48 -6.12 -1.18 7.03
N ALA A 49 -6.61 -1.41 8.24
CA ALA A 49 -8.01 -1.71 8.52
C ALA A 49 -8.92 -0.53 8.13
N GLU A 50 -8.51 0.71 8.45
CA GLU A 50 -9.23 1.92 8.06
C GLU A 50 -9.27 2.12 6.54
N ILE A 51 -8.14 1.93 5.85
CA ILE A 51 -8.09 1.99 4.38
C ILE A 51 -8.99 0.91 3.77
N ALA A 52 -8.94 -0.32 4.27
CA ALA A 52 -9.80 -1.41 3.80
C ALA A 52 -11.29 -1.09 4.01
N GLN A 53 -11.66 -0.57 5.17
CA GLN A 53 -13.03 -0.15 5.44
C GLN A 53 -13.50 0.97 4.50
N ALA A 54 -12.62 1.93 4.18
CA ALA A 54 -12.94 3.01 3.25
C ALA A 54 -13.22 2.52 1.82
N THR A 55 -12.60 1.42 1.38
CA THR A 55 -12.88 0.83 0.06
C THR A 55 -14.34 0.36 -0.12
N LYS A 56 -15.14 0.29 0.95
CA LYS A 56 -16.58 -0.01 0.86
C LYS A 56 -17.41 1.15 0.29
N LYS A 57 -16.88 2.38 0.33
CA LYS A 57 -17.51 3.55 -0.30
C LYS A 57 -16.94 3.74 -1.70
N PHE A 58 -17.81 3.94 -2.69
CA PHE A 58 -17.44 3.99 -4.11
C PHE A 58 -16.35 5.03 -4.40
N SER A 59 -16.54 6.28 -3.95
CA SER A 59 -15.61 7.39 -4.18
C SER A 59 -14.25 7.13 -3.52
N ASP A 60 -14.28 6.61 -2.31
CA ASP A 60 -13.09 6.46 -1.48
C ASP A 60 -12.27 5.26 -1.97
N CYS A 61 -12.93 4.19 -2.42
CA CYS A 61 -12.28 3.09 -3.13
C CYS A 61 -11.50 3.60 -4.35
N GLN A 62 -12.09 4.46 -5.16
CA GLN A 62 -11.42 5.02 -6.33
C GLN A 62 -10.19 5.85 -5.95
N MET A 63 -10.29 6.69 -4.91
CA MET A 63 -9.15 7.47 -4.40
C MET A 63 -8.03 6.55 -3.88
N VAL A 64 -8.39 5.54 -3.07
CA VAL A 64 -7.43 4.56 -2.54
C VAL A 64 -6.69 3.88 -3.68
N MET A 65 -7.41 3.32 -4.66
CA MET A 65 -6.79 2.63 -5.78
C MET A 65 -5.92 3.57 -6.62
N ASN A 66 -6.34 4.81 -6.86
CA ASN A 66 -5.55 5.79 -7.61
C ASN A 66 -4.18 6.05 -6.97
N VAL A 67 -4.13 6.28 -5.65
CA VAL A 67 -2.86 6.48 -4.94
C VAL A 67 -1.98 5.24 -5.05
N LEU A 68 -2.52 4.05 -4.78
CA LEU A 68 -1.76 2.80 -4.86
C LEU A 68 -1.18 2.57 -6.25
N TRP A 69 -1.98 2.76 -7.29
CA TRP A 69 -1.56 2.61 -8.68
C TRP A 69 -0.53 3.64 -9.12
N SER A 70 -0.57 4.86 -8.58
CA SER A 70 0.47 5.85 -8.81
C SER A 70 1.78 5.42 -8.14
N ARG A 71 1.72 4.94 -6.89
CA ARG A 71 2.89 4.47 -6.13
C ARG A 71 3.58 3.26 -6.76
N LEU A 72 2.83 2.36 -7.40
CA LEU A 72 3.42 1.24 -8.14
C LEU A 72 4.14 1.66 -9.43
N GLY A 73 4.02 2.92 -9.86
CA GLY A 73 4.78 3.48 -10.98
C GLY A 73 6.14 4.05 -10.62
N GLU A 74 6.47 4.14 -9.32
CA GLU A 74 7.75 4.65 -8.84
C GLU A 74 8.90 3.68 -9.17
N THR A 75 10.14 4.18 -9.24
CA THR A 75 11.32 3.39 -9.63
C THR A 75 12.55 3.74 -8.80
N GLY A 76 13.57 2.86 -8.83
CA GLY A 76 14.88 3.14 -8.24
C GLY A 76 14.82 3.45 -6.74
N LYS A 77 15.37 4.61 -6.34
CA LYS A 77 15.49 5.03 -4.93
C LYS A 77 14.16 5.12 -4.18
N ASP A 78 13.06 5.23 -4.91
CA ASP A 78 11.70 5.37 -4.41
C ASP A 78 11.02 4.01 -4.14
N TRP A 79 11.80 2.92 -4.06
CA TRP A 79 11.33 1.54 -3.83
C TRP A 79 10.41 1.35 -2.61
N ARG A 80 10.51 2.18 -1.56
CA ARG A 80 9.64 2.06 -0.38
C ARG A 80 8.20 2.42 -0.69
N TYR A 81 7.98 3.41 -1.55
CA TYR A 81 6.64 3.76 -2.06
C TYR A 81 5.98 2.55 -2.71
N VAL A 82 6.73 1.86 -3.58
CA VAL A 82 6.28 0.63 -4.26
C VAL A 82 6.02 -0.49 -3.26
N TYR A 83 6.97 -0.78 -2.37
CA TYR A 83 6.86 -1.86 -1.40
C TYR A 83 5.69 -1.68 -0.42
N LYS A 84 5.48 -0.45 0.06
CA LYS A 84 4.38 -0.13 0.99
C LYS A 84 3.04 -0.12 0.27
N ALA A 85 2.97 0.35 -0.98
CA ALA A 85 1.76 0.20 -1.79
C ALA A 85 1.40 -1.27 -2.03
N LEU A 86 2.37 -2.13 -2.33
CA LEU A 86 2.15 -3.58 -2.41
C LEU A 86 1.64 -4.17 -1.08
N SER A 87 2.13 -3.66 0.05
CA SER A 87 1.69 -4.11 1.38
C SER A 87 0.23 -3.72 1.67
N VAL A 88 -0.21 -2.55 1.22
CA VAL A 88 -1.62 -2.16 1.29
C VAL A 88 -2.47 -3.02 0.36
N ILE A 89 -2.02 -3.27 -0.88
CA ILE A 89 -2.73 -4.13 -1.85
C ILE A 89 -2.90 -5.55 -1.30
N GLU A 90 -1.85 -6.15 -0.75
CA GLU A 90 -1.88 -7.47 -0.12
C GLU A 90 -2.96 -7.55 0.98
N TYR A 91 -3.04 -6.51 1.82
CA TYR A 91 -4.07 -6.44 2.85
C TYR A 91 -5.49 -6.29 2.27
N LEU A 92 -5.65 -5.48 1.22
CA LEU A 92 -6.93 -5.25 0.54
C LEU A 92 -7.48 -6.50 -0.15
N ILE A 93 -6.63 -7.40 -0.65
CA ILE A 93 -7.09 -8.67 -1.23
C ILE A 93 -7.95 -9.45 -0.21
N SER A 94 -7.53 -9.46 1.06
CA SER A 94 -8.22 -10.20 2.12
C SER A 94 -9.29 -9.38 2.85
N ASN A 95 -9.12 -8.06 2.99
CA ASN A 95 -9.95 -7.22 3.87
C ASN A 95 -10.74 -6.12 3.16
N GLY A 96 -10.39 -5.82 1.90
CA GLY A 96 -11.03 -4.77 1.10
C GLY A 96 -12.41 -5.17 0.56
N SER A 97 -13.09 -4.22 -0.07
CA SER A 97 -14.33 -4.48 -0.80
C SER A 97 -14.10 -5.37 -2.02
N GLU A 98 -15.13 -6.11 -2.46
CA GLU A 98 -15.06 -6.91 -3.69
C GLU A 98 -14.59 -6.08 -4.89
N ARG A 99 -15.04 -4.82 -4.98
CA ARG A 99 -14.60 -3.89 -6.03
C ARG A 99 -13.09 -3.62 -6.01
N ALA A 100 -12.50 -3.45 -4.83
CA ALA A 100 -11.05 -3.26 -4.72
C ALA A 100 -10.31 -4.51 -5.20
N VAL A 101 -10.81 -5.70 -4.83
CA VAL A 101 -10.26 -6.99 -5.28
C VAL A 101 -10.38 -7.15 -6.79
N ASP A 102 -11.54 -6.84 -7.38
CA ASP A 102 -11.77 -6.88 -8.83
C ASP A 102 -10.82 -5.94 -9.59
N ASP A 103 -10.60 -4.71 -9.09
CA ASP A 103 -9.66 -3.76 -9.70
C ASP A 103 -8.20 -4.26 -9.61
N ILE A 104 -7.82 -4.89 -8.49
CA ILE A 104 -6.50 -5.52 -8.32
C ILE A 104 -6.33 -6.69 -9.31
N ILE A 105 -7.32 -7.59 -9.39
CA ILE A 105 -7.30 -8.74 -10.33
C ILE A 105 -7.19 -8.24 -11.77
N GLY A 106 -8.00 -7.25 -12.15
CA GLY A 106 -8.00 -6.67 -13.50
C GLY A 106 -6.68 -6.00 -13.90
N ARG A 107 -5.83 -5.65 -12.93
CA ARG A 107 -4.52 -5.01 -13.16
C ARG A 107 -3.34 -5.84 -12.65
N THR A 108 -3.53 -7.16 -12.49
CA THR A 108 -2.47 -8.08 -12.01
C THR A 108 -1.16 -7.94 -12.79
N PHE A 109 -1.23 -7.66 -14.10
CA PHE A 109 -0.04 -7.44 -14.95
C PHE A 109 0.88 -6.31 -14.46
N ARG A 110 0.32 -5.25 -13.84
CA ARG A 110 1.10 -4.14 -13.26
C ARG A 110 1.85 -4.56 -12.00
N ILE A 111 1.30 -5.51 -11.24
CA ILE A 111 1.98 -6.09 -10.08
C ILE A 111 3.03 -7.08 -10.57
N ALA A 112 2.72 -7.88 -11.59
CA ALA A 112 3.65 -8.83 -12.20
C ALA A 112 4.91 -8.16 -12.76
N SER A 113 4.80 -6.96 -13.36
CA SER A 113 5.98 -6.22 -13.83
C SER A 113 6.94 -5.81 -12.72
N LEU A 114 6.50 -5.79 -11.46
CA LEU A 114 7.37 -5.45 -10.31
C LEU A 114 8.22 -6.65 -9.85
N MET A 115 7.99 -7.85 -10.38
CA MET A 115 8.86 -9.01 -10.15
C MET A 115 10.25 -8.83 -10.79
N SER A 116 10.43 -7.85 -11.68
CA SER A 116 11.73 -7.43 -12.23
C SER A 116 12.19 -6.06 -11.72
N PHE A 117 11.68 -5.59 -10.58
CA PHE A 117 12.08 -4.30 -10.01
C PHE A 117 13.55 -4.32 -9.56
N GLU A 118 14.31 -3.29 -9.95
CA GLU A 118 15.74 -3.17 -9.64
C GLU A 118 16.05 -1.88 -8.88
N TYR A 119 16.75 -2.01 -7.76
CA TYR A 119 17.40 -0.90 -7.08
C TYR A 119 18.48 -1.43 -6.13
N VAL A 120 19.71 -0.99 -6.35
CA VAL A 120 20.86 -1.26 -5.48
C VAL A 120 21.29 0.07 -4.86
N GLU A 121 21.35 0.13 -3.53
CA GLU A 121 21.81 1.32 -2.82
C GLU A 121 23.32 1.56 -3.05
N PRO A 122 23.83 2.79 -2.85
CA PRO A 122 25.27 3.07 -2.95
C PRO A 122 26.16 2.20 -2.05
N SER A 123 25.59 1.62 -0.99
CA SER A 123 26.24 0.63 -0.11
C SER A 123 26.45 -0.74 -0.76
N GLY A 124 25.92 -0.97 -1.97
CA GLY A 124 25.91 -2.26 -2.65
C GLY A 124 24.74 -3.17 -2.27
N LYS A 125 23.83 -2.71 -1.41
CA LYS A 125 22.68 -3.51 -0.96
C LYS A 125 21.54 -3.49 -1.98
N ASP A 126 21.13 -4.66 -2.46
CA ASP A 126 19.93 -4.80 -3.28
C ASP A 126 18.68 -4.59 -2.42
N MET A 127 18.01 -3.45 -2.61
CA MET A 127 16.75 -3.13 -1.96
C MET A 127 15.56 -3.49 -2.84
N GLY A 128 15.75 -3.59 -4.16
CA GLY A 128 14.74 -4.04 -5.12
C GLY A 128 14.25 -5.46 -4.85
N ILE A 129 15.07 -6.33 -4.26
CA ILE A 129 14.67 -7.71 -3.90
C ILE A 129 13.44 -7.77 -2.98
N ASN A 130 13.24 -6.76 -2.14
CA ASN A 130 12.06 -6.69 -1.26
C ASN A 130 10.78 -6.48 -2.07
N VAL A 131 10.84 -5.65 -3.11
CA VAL A 131 9.72 -5.40 -4.03
C VAL A 131 9.44 -6.67 -4.84
N ARG A 132 10.47 -7.29 -5.43
CA ARG A 132 10.33 -8.50 -6.25
C ARG A 132 9.66 -9.65 -5.49
N LYS A 133 10.17 -9.98 -4.29
CA LYS A 133 9.60 -11.04 -3.44
C LYS A 133 8.14 -10.78 -3.06
N LYS A 134 7.79 -9.53 -2.76
CA LYS A 134 6.42 -9.16 -2.41
C LYS A 134 5.49 -9.23 -3.62
N ALA A 135 5.95 -8.78 -4.79
CA ALA A 135 5.20 -8.90 -6.03
C ALA A 135 4.95 -10.37 -6.40
N GLU A 136 5.96 -11.23 -6.31
CA GLU A 136 5.83 -12.68 -6.54
C GLU A 136 4.78 -13.31 -5.61
N THR A 137 4.81 -12.96 -4.32
CA THR A 137 3.84 -13.44 -3.34
C THR A 137 2.41 -13.04 -3.71
N ILE A 138 2.19 -11.78 -4.06
CA ILE A 138 0.87 -11.25 -4.41
C ILE A 138 0.37 -11.87 -5.72
N VAL A 139 1.22 -11.97 -6.75
CA VAL A 139 0.85 -12.61 -8.02
C VAL A 139 0.49 -14.08 -7.82
N GLY A 140 1.25 -14.81 -6.98
CA GLY A 140 0.93 -16.18 -6.61
C GLY A 140 -0.42 -16.33 -5.91
N LEU A 141 -0.82 -15.36 -5.09
CA LEU A 141 -2.16 -15.31 -4.49
C LEU A 141 -3.24 -15.02 -5.55
N LEU A 142 -3.01 -14.05 -6.43
CA LEU A 142 -3.99 -13.59 -7.43
C LEU A 142 -4.31 -14.65 -8.50
N HIS A 143 -3.38 -15.58 -8.77
CA HIS A 143 -3.61 -16.69 -9.70
C HIS A 143 -4.56 -17.77 -9.16
N ASN A 144 -4.92 -17.76 -7.87
CA ASN A 144 -5.80 -18.75 -7.27
C ASN A 144 -6.99 -18.09 -6.57
N LYS A 145 -8.14 -18.10 -7.25
CA LYS A 145 -9.40 -17.53 -6.73
C LYS A 145 -9.87 -18.18 -5.43
N GLU A 146 -9.67 -19.49 -5.26
CA GLU A 146 -10.05 -20.20 -4.03
C GLU A 146 -9.22 -19.68 -2.84
N ARG A 147 -7.91 -19.49 -3.03
CA ARG A 147 -7.03 -18.93 -1.99
C ARG A 147 -7.40 -17.50 -1.62
N ILE A 148 -7.84 -16.68 -2.58
CA ILE A 148 -8.37 -15.34 -2.30
C ILE A 148 -9.61 -15.48 -1.40
N GLN A 149 -10.55 -16.35 -1.77
CA GLN A 149 -11.77 -16.54 -0.99
C GLN A 149 -11.49 -17.07 0.43
N GLU A 150 -10.59 -18.02 0.58
CA GLU A 150 -10.14 -18.54 1.88
C GLU A 150 -9.54 -17.44 2.75
N ALA A 151 -8.66 -16.61 2.18
CA ALA A 151 -8.06 -15.49 2.89
C ALA A 151 -9.11 -14.48 3.37
N ARG A 152 -10.10 -14.18 2.53
CA ARG A 152 -11.23 -13.29 2.86
C ARG A 152 -12.14 -13.85 3.94
N ASN A 153 -12.50 -15.13 3.85
CA ASN A 153 -13.31 -15.82 4.86
C ASN A 153 -12.60 -15.84 6.22
N LYS A 154 -11.30 -16.13 6.23
CA LYS A 154 -10.48 -16.10 7.44
C LYS A 154 -10.38 -14.69 8.04
N ALA A 155 -10.21 -13.67 7.20
CA ALA A 155 -10.15 -12.28 7.64
C ALA A 155 -11.48 -11.82 8.26
N ALA A 156 -12.61 -12.18 7.64
CA ALA A 156 -13.95 -11.90 8.19
C ALA A 156 -14.14 -12.55 9.57
N ALA A 157 -13.81 -13.83 9.72
CA ALA A 157 -13.96 -14.56 10.99
C ALA A 157 -13.10 -14.02 12.14
N ASN A 158 -11.97 -13.35 11.84
CA ASN A 158 -11.12 -12.72 12.86
C ASN A 158 -11.57 -11.31 13.24
N ARG A 159 -12.42 -10.67 12.43
CA ARG A 159 -12.97 -9.34 12.71
C ARG A 159 -14.14 -9.39 13.70
N ASP A 160 -14.84 -10.52 13.74
CA ASP A 160 -16.01 -10.75 14.60
C ASP A 160 -15.65 -11.36 15.97
N LYS A 161 -14.35 -11.48 16.28
CA LYS A 161 -13.79 -11.93 17.57
C LYS A 161 -13.23 -10.75 18.35
#